data_AF-A0A7S2NTE2-F1
#
_entry.id   AF-A0A7S2NTE2-F1
#
_cell.length_a   1.000
_cell.length_b   1.000
_cell.length_c   1.000
_cell.angle_alpha   90.00
_cell.angle_beta   90.00
_cell.angle_gamma   90.00
#
_symmetry.space_group_name_H-M   'P 1'
#
loop_
_entity.id
_entity.type
_entity.pdbx_description
1 polymer ?
#
loop_
_entity_poly.entity_id
_entity_poly.type
_entity_poly.pdbx_seq_one_letter_code
_entity_poly.pdbx_strand_id
1 'polypeptide(L)'
;LIAGVIYMVFVFTTSVGIMNVIAAIFVESTMSAAADMQFSKNEARLHDIQCWNRNVVTLIRLLAKESGLEIKGPLSERVDELSNLSLRSASIDAVVQSLEGRTALLELDVSAHDHRYLP
;
A
#
# COMPACT_ATOMS: atom_id res chain seq x y z
N LEU A 1 7.93 62.55 -22.80
CA LEU A 1 7.72 62.15 -21.39
C LEU A 1 6.53 61.19 -21.25
N ILE A 2 5.32 61.58 -21.68
CA ILE A 2 4.11 60.73 -21.63
C ILE A 2 4.28 59.39 -22.36
N ALA A 3 4.82 59.39 -23.59
CA ALA A 3 5.07 58.15 -24.34
C ALA A 3 6.05 57.19 -23.64
N GLY A 4 7.05 57.72 -22.91
CA GLY A 4 7.99 56.92 -22.12
C GLY A 4 7.32 56.29 -20.89
N VAL A 5 6.42 57.02 -20.24
CA VAL A 5 5.62 56.50 -19.12
C VAL A 5 4.67 55.40 -19.59
N ILE A 6 4.00 55.59 -20.73
CA ILE A 6 3.12 54.57 -21.33
C ILE A 6 3.92 53.31 -21.70
N TYR A 7 5.11 53.47 -22.27
CA TYR A 7 5.98 52.34 -22.60
C TYR A 7 6.46 51.58 -21.35
N MET A 8 6.85 52.28 -20.28
CA MET A 8 7.21 51.68 -19.00
C MET A 8 6.05 50.87 -18.39
N VAL A 9 4.85 51.43 -18.37
CA VAL A 9 3.65 50.74 -17.86
C VAL A 9 3.31 49.53 -18.72
N PHE A 10 3.44 49.63 -20.04
CA PHE A 10 3.21 48.53 -20.97
C PHE A 10 4.18 47.38 -20.75
N VAL A 11 5.49 47.67 -20.69
CA VAL A 11 6.53 46.66 -20.45
C VAL A 11 6.36 46.04 -19.07
N PHE A 12 6.08 46.84 -18.03
CA PHE A 12 5.82 46.34 -16.68
C PHE A 12 4.64 45.37 -16.65
N THR A 13 3.51 45.77 -17.23
CA THR A 13 2.29 44.95 -17.26
C THR A 13 2.53 43.65 -18.04
N THR A 14 3.23 43.74 -19.17
CA THR A 14 3.56 42.58 -20.01
C THR A 14 4.49 41.60 -19.27
N SER A 15 5.54 42.11 -18.61
CA SER A 15 6.45 41.26 -17.83
C SER A 15 5.75 40.57 -16.66
N VAL A 16 4.96 41.30 -15.88
CA VAL A 16 4.20 40.72 -14.75
C VAL A 16 3.18 39.69 -15.26
N GLY A 17 2.47 40.00 -16.36
CA GLY A 17 1.51 39.09 -16.97
C GLY A 17 2.13 37.78 -17.44
N ILE A 18 3.26 37.86 -18.17
CA ILE A 18 3.98 36.67 -18.65
C ILE A 18 4.50 35.84 -17.48
N MET A 19 5.09 36.48 -16.46
CA MET A 19 5.58 35.78 -15.27
C MET A 19 4.46 35.04 -14.52
N ASN A 20 3.27 35.64 -14.43
CA ASN A 20 2.11 34.99 -13.80
C ASN A 20 1.61 33.78 -14.58
N VAL A 21 1.58 33.84 -15.91
CA VAL A 21 1.18 32.70 -16.76
C VAL A 21 2.20 31.56 -16.62
N ILE A 22 3.49 31.89 -16.67
CA ILE A 22 4.57 30.91 -16.48
C ILE A 22 4.47 30.26 -15.09
N ALA A 23 4.26 31.07 -14.04
CA ALA A 23 4.10 30.57 -12.68
C ALA A 23 2.90 29.61 -12.55
N ALA A 24 1.75 29.95 -13.15
CA ALA A 24 0.58 29.08 -13.15
C ALA A 24 0.85 27.72 -13.81
N ILE A 25 1.52 27.71 -14.98
CA ILE A 25 1.90 26.47 -15.68
C ILE A 25 2.88 25.63 -14.84
N PHE A 26 3.85 26.27 -14.17
CA PHE A 26 4.78 25.55 -13.31
C PHE A 26 4.13 24.99 -12.05
N VAL A 27 3.16 25.70 -11.47
CA VAL A 27 2.38 25.19 -10.33
C VAL A 27 1.57 23.97 -10.77
N GLU A 28 0.90 24.04 -11.91
CA GLU A 28 0.10 22.93 -12.43
C GLU A 28 0.97 21.70 -12.73
N SER A 29 2.11 21.89 -13.40
CA SER A 29 3.05 20.78 -13.68
C SER A 29 3.68 20.21 -12.42
N THR A 30 4.01 21.03 -11.42
CA THR A 30 4.51 20.57 -10.11
C THR A 30 3.43 19.79 -9.35
N MET A 31 2.19 20.30 -9.34
CA MET A 31 1.06 19.62 -8.69
C MET A 31 0.72 18.30 -9.38
N SER A 32 0.74 18.24 -10.71
CA SER A 32 0.54 17.00 -11.47
C SER A 32 1.64 15.98 -11.17
N ALA A 33 2.92 16.39 -11.21
CA ALA A 33 4.03 15.50 -10.91
C ALA A 33 4.00 14.98 -9.46
N ALA A 34 3.56 15.82 -8.51
CA ALA A 34 3.37 15.40 -7.12
C ALA A 34 2.21 14.40 -6.97
N ALA A 35 1.12 14.59 -7.72
CA ALA A 35 0.00 13.66 -7.76
C ALA A 35 0.41 12.30 -8.37
N ASP A 36 1.17 12.31 -9.46
CA ASP A 36 1.70 11.10 -10.09
C ASP A 36 2.66 10.35 -9.16
N MET A 37 3.51 11.08 -8.41
CA MET A 37 4.38 10.48 -7.39
C MET A 37 3.56 9.82 -6.26
N GLN A 38 2.44 10.42 -5.85
CA GLN A 38 1.56 9.84 -4.85
C GLN A 38 0.84 8.60 -5.39
N PHE A 39 0.41 8.61 -6.65
CA PHE A 39 -0.19 7.45 -7.30
C PHE A 39 0.82 6.30 -7.43
N SER A 40 2.05 6.61 -7.87
CA SER A 40 3.14 5.63 -7.95
C SER A 40 3.52 5.04 -6.57
N LYS A 41 3.52 5.85 -5.50
CA LYS A 41 3.70 5.36 -4.13
C LYS A 41 2.56 4.43 -3.70
N ASN A 42 1.32 4.73 -4.06
CA ASN A 42 0.19 3.87 -3.78
C ASN A 42 0.25 2.57 -4.60
N GLU A 43 0.64 2.64 -5.88
CA GLU A 43 0.92 1.44 -6.69
C GLU A 43 2.05 0.60 -6.09
N ALA A 44 3.11 1.22 -5.58
CA ALA A 44 4.20 0.50 -4.90
C ALA A 44 3.72 -0.24 -3.64
N ARG A 45 2.74 0.31 -2.91
CA ARG A 45 2.10 -0.39 -1.78
C ARG A 45 1.18 -1.53 -2.26
N LEU A 46 0.45 -1.34 -3.35
CA LEU A 46 -0.35 -2.39 -4.00
C LEU A 46 0.52 -3.52 -4.56
N HIS A 47 1.75 -3.22 -4.96
CA HIS A 47 2.73 -4.20 -5.44
C HIS A 47 3.22 -5.19 -4.38
N ASP A 48 2.91 -4.94 -3.11
CA ASP A 48 3.18 -5.91 -2.05
C ASP A 48 2.13 -7.02 -1.95
N ILE A 49 1.31 -7.18 -3.00
CA ILE A 49 0.44 -8.35 -3.21
C ILE A 49 1.22 -9.67 -3.07
N GLN A 50 2.52 -9.66 -3.41
CA GLN A 50 3.39 -10.82 -3.30
C GLN A 50 3.76 -11.13 -1.84
N CYS A 51 4.05 -10.13 -1.01
CA CYS A 51 4.24 -10.33 0.44
C CYS A 51 2.93 -10.73 1.11
N TRP A 52 1.82 -10.07 0.75
CA TRP A 52 0.51 -10.43 1.25
C TRP A 52 0.17 -11.89 0.93
N ASN A 53 0.30 -12.30 -0.35
CA ASN A 53 0.06 -13.68 -0.76
C ASN A 53 0.99 -14.66 -0.04
N ARG A 54 2.28 -14.33 0.10
CA ARG A 54 3.26 -15.20 0.77
C ARG A 54 2.89 -15.41 2.23
N ASN A 55 2.57 -14.34 2.95
CA ASN A 55 2.30 -14.41 4.39
C ASN A 55 0.93 -14.99 4.71
N VAL A 56 -0.08 -14.72 3.88
CA VAL A 56 -1.39 -15.40 3.99
C VAL A 56 -1.25 -16.90 3.69
N VAL A 57 -0.49 -17.29 2.67
CA VAL A 57 -0.21 -18.70 2.38
C VAL A 57 0.52 -19.37 3.55
N THR A 58 1.49 -18.69 4.17
CA THR A 58 2.19 -19.19 5.35
C THR A 58 1.23 -19.41 6.52
N LEU A 59 0.36 -18.44 6.83
CA LEU A 59 -0.63 -18.56 7.90
C LEU A 59 -1.62 -19.70 7.65
N ILE A 60 -2.13 -19.82 6.44
CA ILE A 60 -3.06 -20.91 6.07
C ILE A 60 -2.37 -22.28 6.20
N ARG A 61 -1.09 -22.40 5.82
CA ARG A 61 -0.33 -23.64 6.00
C ARG A 61 -0.11 -23.98 7.46
N LEU A 62 0.17 -23.00 8.30
CA LEU A 62 0.31 -23.18 9.75
C LEU A 62 -1.03 -23.65 10.36
N LEU A 63 -2.14 -23.05 9.98
CA LEU A 63 -3.49 -23.45 10.43
C LEU A 63 -3.86 -24.86 9.96
N ALA A 64 -3.54 -25.20 8.72
CA ALA A 64 -3.76 -26.54 8.18
C ALA A 64 -2.93 -27.59 8.95
N LYS A 65 -1.66 -27.28 9.26
CA LYS A 65 -0.76 -28.15 10.02
C LYS A 65 -1.29 -28.42 11.43
N GLU A 66 -1.77 -27.39 12.14
CA GLU A 66 -2.40 -27.55 13.46
C GLU A 66 -3.68 -28.39 13.42
N SER A 67 -4.34 -28.44 12.27
CA SER A 67 -5.53 -29.28 12.05
C SER A 67 -5.20 -30.69 11.55
N GLY A 68 -3.91 -31.03 11.46
CA GLY A 68 -3.43 -32.34 11.00
C GLY A 68 -3.35 -32.50 9.47
N LEU A 69 -3.55 -31.42 8.71
CA LEU A 69 -3.49 -31.42 7.25
C LEU A 69 -2.17 -30.80 6.76
N GLU A 70 -1.28 -31.64 6.21
CA GLU A 70 -0.01 -31.15 5.67
C GLU A 70 -0.16 -30.76 4.19
N ILE A 71 -0.34 -29.47 3.91
CA ILE A 71 -0.49 -28.96 2.54
C ILE A 71 0.89 -28.80 1.89
N LYS A 72 1.24 -29.73 1.01
CA LYS A 72 2.41 -29.64 0.12
C LYS A 72 1.94 -29.26 -1.29
N GLY A 73 2.36 -28.09 -1.79
CA GLY A 73 2.02 -27.58 -3.12
C GLY A 73 1.28 -26.23 -3.12
N PRO A 74 0.74 -25.81 -4.27
CA PRO A 74 -0.05 -24.58 -4.39
C PRO A 74 -1.42 -24.73 -3.72
N LEU A 75 -1.84 -23.72 -2.93
CA LEU A 75 -3.13 -23.74 -2.23
C LEU A 75 -4.33 -23.81 -3.17
N SER A 76 -4.19 -23.30 -4.40
CA SER A 76 -5.24 -23.27 -5.41
C SER A 76 -5.74 -24.66 -5.81
N GLU A 77 -4.92 -25.69 -5.67
CA GLU A 77 -5.30 -27.09 -5.98
C GLU A 77 -5.99 -27.79 -4.80
N ARG A 78 -6.00 -27.16 -3.62
CA ARG A 78 -6.42 -27.76 -2.34
C ARG A 78 -7.55 -26.97 -1.67
N VAL A 79 -8.22 -26.09 -2.41
CA VAL A 79 -9.29 -25.20 -1.90
C VAL A 79 -10.45 -26.00 -1.32
N ASP A 80 -10.79 -27.14 -1.93
CA ASP A 80 -11.85 -28.03 -1.44
C ASP A 80 -11.51 -28.70 -0.11
N GLU A 81 -10.23 -29.02 0.13
CA GLU A 81 -9.76 -29.58 1.40
C GLU A 81 -9.71 -28.51 2.50
N LEU A 82 -9.32 -27.29 2.13
CA LEU A 82 -9.29 -26.12 3.00
C LEU A 82 -10.69 -25.65 3.42
N SER A 83 -11.67 -25.68 2.53
CA SER A 83 -13.04 -25.24 2.82
C SER A 83 -13.78 -26.18 3.79
N ASN A 84 -13.40 -27.46 3.79
CA ASN A 84 -13.94 -28.47 4.71
C ASN A 84 -13.19 -28.54 6.04
N LEU A 85 -12.15 -27.73 6.22
CA LEU A 85 -11.27 -27.76 7.39
C LEU A 85 -11.94 -27.04 8.57
N SER A 86 -12.34 -27.79 9.60
CA SER A 86 -12.90 -27.17 10.81
C SER A 86 -11.79 -26.65 11.71
N LEU A 87 -11.52 -25.36 11.65
CA LEU A 87 -10.57 -24.70 12.54
C LEU A 87 -11.20 -24.50 13.92
N ARG A 88 -10.51 -24.97 14.97
CA ARG A 88 -10.84 -24.60 16.37
C ARG A 88 -10.15 -23.29 16.70
N SER A 89 -10.75 -22.47 17.58
CA SER A 89 -10.11 -21.21 18.02
C SER A 89 -8.71 -21.47 18.58
N ALA A 90 -8.55 -22.54 19.38
CA ALA A 90 -7.26 -22.95 19.92
C ALA A 90 -6.15 -23.20 18.87
N SER A 91 -6.52 -23.59 17.64
CA SER A 91 -5.56 -23.74 16.53
C SER A 91 -5.09 -22.38 16.00
N ILE A 92 -5.97 -21.37 16.01
CA ILE A 92 -5.62 -19.99 15.66
C ILE A 92 -4.68 -19.43 16.73
N ASP A 93 -5.00 -19.61 18.01
CA ASP A 93 -4.18 -19.14 19.13
C ASP A 93 -2.78 -19.77 19.07
N ALA A 94 -2.70 -21.07 18.78
CA ALA A 94 -1.42 -21.77 18.61
C ALA A 94 -0.58 -21.19 17.46
N VAL A 95 -1.21 -20.86 16.32
CA VAL A 95 -0.52 -20.24 15.18
C VAL A 95 -0.09 -18.80 15.50
N VAL A 96 -0.93 -18.02 16.17
CA VAL A 96 -0.62 -16.64 16.58
C VAL A 96 0.49 -16.60 17.64
N GLN A 97 0.62 -17.61 18.49
CA GLN A 97 1.71 -17.72 19.46
C GLN A 97 3.01 -18.29 18.85
N SER A 98 2.93 -18.95 17.70
CA SER A 98 4.11 -19.49 17.00
C SER A 98 5.02 -18.39 16.44
N LEU A 99 6.34 -18.64 16.42
CA LEU A 99 7.31 -17.69 15.89
C LEU A 99 7.06 -17.36 14.41
N GLU A 100 6.70 -18.36 13.61
CA GLU A 100 6.43 -18.21 12.18
C GLU A 100 5.12 -17.43 11.94
N GLY A 101 4.07 -17.69 12.71
CA GLY A 101 2.80 -16.95 12.60
C GLY A 101 2.94 -15.49 13.01
N ARG A 102 3.66 -15.19 14.10
CA ARG A 102 3.94 -13.80 14.51
C ARG A 102 4.76 -13.04 13.48
N THR A 103 5.73 -13.71 12.86
CA THR A 103 6.55 -13.08 11.80
C THR A 103 5.70 -12.77 10.58
N ALA A 104 4.85 -13.70 10.14
CA ALA A 104 3.93 -13.48 9.03
C ALA A 104 2.89 -12.38 9.33
N LEU A 105 2.41 -12.27 10.57
CA LEU A 105 1.50 -11.20 10.99
C LEU A 105 2.19 -9.83 11.02
N LEU A 106 3.43 -9.76 11.52
CA LEU A 106 4.22 -8.53 11.51
C LEU A 106 4.53 -8.06 10.09
N GLU A 107 4.84 -8.98 9.17
CA GLU A 107 5.07 -8.64 7.76
C GLU A 107 3.79 -8.24 7.02
N LEU A 108 2.61 -8.66 7.51
CA LEU A 108 1.31 -8.17 7.05
C LEU A 108 0.91 -6.81 7.66
N ASP A 109 1.84 -6.16 8.37
CA ASP A 109 1.63 -4.90 9.08
C ASP A 109 0.51 -4.98 10.15
N VAL A 110 0.22 -6.21 10.64
CA VAL A 110 -0.69 -6.43 11.78
C VAL A 110 0.09 -6.10 13.03
N SER A 111 -0.28 -4.99 13.66
CA SER A 111 0.49 -4.45 14.77
C SER A 111 0.55 -5.42 15.95
N ALA A 112 1.66 -5.43 16.70
CA ALA A 112 1.77 -6.18 17.95
C ALA A 112 0.66 -5.84 18.98
N HIS A 113 0.03 -4.67 18.85
CA HIS A 113 -1.13 -4.26 19.64
C HIS A 113 -2.44 -4.91 19.19
N ASP A 114 -2.59 -5.22 17.91
CA ASP A 114 -3.77 -5.93 17.40
C ASP A 114 -3.77 -7.41 17.76
N HIS A 115 -2.61 -7.96 18.13
CA HIS A 115 -2.50 -9.32 18.69
C HIS A 115 -3.26 -9.47 20.01
N ARG A 116 -3.66 -8.38 20.68
CA ARG A 116 -4.53 -8.42 21.87
C ARG A 116 -6.00 -8.74 21.52
N TYR A 117 -6.42 -8.51 20.27
CA TYR A 117 -7.77 -8.78 19.79
C TYR A 117 -7.89 -10.06 18.97
N LEU A 118 -6.76 -10.69 18.63
CA LEU A 118 -6.75 -12.07 18.16
C LEU A 118 -7.11 -12.94 19.38
N PRO A 119 -8.19 -13.74 19.28
CA PRO A 119 -8.74 -14.51 20.41
C PRO A 119 -7.72 -15.45 21.03
#